data_AF-A0A1D1W5M0-F1
#
_entry.id   AF-A0A1D1W5M0-F1
#
_cell.length_a   1.000
_cell.length_b   1.000
_cell.length_c   1.000
_cell.angle_alpha   90.00
_cell.angle_beta   90.00
_cell.angle_gamma   90.00
#
_symmetry.space_group_name_H-M   'P 1'
#
loop_
_entity.id
_entity.type
_entity.pdbx_description
1 polymer ?
#
loop_
_entity_poly.entity_id
_entity_poly.type
_entity_poly.pdbx_seq_one_letter_code
_entity_poly.pdbx_strand_id
1 'polypeptide(L)'
;MDWWQIEQPQIIRVRCAAHVINLVCQEGVKELQDTTTVVREYAKTLGHDKAFSHFQKIQKKQRPKREAIRVPLDVTTRWNSTYMMLNVALTFRSSLDEFSRTYRNMDEYQMNDFQWDEVEMFVSLLKPLYEATLELSRKKNPLCRRSFQ
;
A
#
# COMPACT_ATOMS: atom_id res chain seq x y z
N MET A 1 -29.68 -18.57 47.35
CA MET A 1 -29.25 -17.20 46.97
C MET A 1 -28.38 -17.37 45.75
N ASP A 2 -28.99 -17.21 44.59
CA ASP A 2 -28.44 -17.68 43.32
C ASP A 2 -27.69 -16.52 42.64
N TRP A 3 -26.37 -16.60 42.67
CA TRP A 3 -25.45 -15.60 42.09
C TRP A 3 -25.30 -15.74 40.56
N TRP A 4 -26.22 -16.41 39.87
CA TRP A 4 -26.11 -16.77 38.45
C TRP A 4 -26.89 -15.87 37.48
N GLN A 5 -27.46 -14.75 37.93
CA GLN A 5 -28.21 -13.82 37.08
C GLN A 5 -27.45 -12.51 36.80
N ILE A 6 -26.13 -12.56 36.66
CA ILE A 6 -25.40 -11.45 36.04
C ILE A 6 -25.59 -11.62 34.53
N GLU A 7 -26.55 -10.89 33.98
CA GLU A 7 -26.64 -10.66 32.53
C GLU A 7 -25.27 -10.19 32.05
N GLN A 8 -24.63 -10.99 31.20
CA GLN A 8 -23.37 -10.62 30.58
C GLN A 8 -23.62 -9.32 29.81
N PRO A 9 -22.90 -8.22 30.09
CA PRO A 9 -23.08 -6.99 29.34
C PRO A 9 -22.84 -7.31 27.86
N GLN A 10 -23.87 -7.08 27.05
CA GLN A 10 -23.81 -7.23 25.60
C GLN A 10 -22.78 -6.22 25.09
N ILE A 11 -21.52 -6.65 24.92
CA ILE A 11 -20.45 -5.77 24.44
C ILE A 11 -20.76 -5.43 22.97
N ILE A 12 -21.39 -4.28 22.75
CA ILE A 12 -21.61 -3.74 21.42
C ILE A 12 -20.23 -3.34 20.86
N ARG A 13 -19.64 -4.20 20.02
CA ARG A 13 -18.41 -3.87 19.29
C ARG A 13 -18.74 -2.88 18.16
N VAL A 14 -18.76 -1.59 18.50
CA VAL A 14 -18.77 -0.52 17.48
C VAL A 14 -17.40 -0.54 16.78
N ARG A 15 -17.38 -0.85 15.49
CA ARG A 15 -16.16 -0.75 14.68
C ARG A 15 -15.81 0.74 14.52
N CYS A 16 -14.56 1.13 14.83
CA CYS A 16 -14.12 2.48 14.53
C CYS A 16 -14.03 2.67 13.00
N ALA A 17 -14.19 3.91 12.51
CA ALA A 17 -14.12 4.19 11.08
C ALA A 17 -12.81 3.69 10.45
N ALA A 18 -11.68 3.83 11.16
CA ALA A 18 -10.39 3.30 10.74
C ALA A 18 -10.39 1.77 10.57
N HIS A 19 -11.11 1.04 11.42
CA HIS A 19 -11.24 -0.42 11.32
C HIS A 19 -12.10 -0.83 10.12
N VAL A 20 -13.20 -0.13 9.85
CA VAL A 20 -14.04 -0.39 8.66
C VAL A 20 -13.25 -0.11 7.37
N ILE A 21 -12.56 1.04 7.29
CA ILE A 21 -11.71 1.39 6.16
C ILE A 21 -10.64 0.30 5.94
N ASN A 22 -9.97 -0.14 7.01
CA ASN A 22 -8.94 -1.16 6.91
C ASN A 22 -9.47 -2.48 6.34
N LEU A 23 -10.67 -2.92 6.74
CA LEU A 23 -11.27 -4.15 6.21
C LEU A 23 -11.61 -4.02 4.72
N VAL A 24 -12.26 -2.93 4.32
CA VAL A 24 -12.62 -2.71 2.91
C VAL A 24 -11.37 -2.63 2.03
N CYS A 25 -10.34 -1.90 2.47
CA CYS A 25 -9.11 -1.77 1.69
C CYS A 25 -8.34 -3.09 1.61
N GLN A 26 -8.30 -3.88 2.68
CA GLN A 26 -7.65 -5.19 2.66
C GLN A 26 -8.32 -6.14 1.69
N GLU A 27 -9.66 -6.18 1.65
CA GLU A 27 -10.37 -7.00 0.66
C GLU A 27 -10.13 -6.47 -0.75
N GLY A 28 -10.22 -5.15 -0.97
CA GLY A 28 -9.96 -4.57 -2.30
C GLY A 28 -8.54 -4.86 -2.83
N VAL A 29 -7.52 -4.82 -1.98
CA VAL A 29 -6.14 -5.12 -2.38
C VAL A 29 -5.98 -6.58 -2.85
N LYS A 30 -6.79 -7.52 -2.35
CA LYS A 30 -6.73 -8.93 -2.79
C LYS A 30 -7.19 -9.11 -4.24
N GLU A 31 -8.10 -8.27 -4.72
CA GLU A 31 -8.56 -8.31 -6.12
C GLU A 31 -7.43 -7.94 -7.10
N LEU A 32 -6.39 -7.22 -6.65
CA LEU A 32 -5.18 -6.94 -7.43
C LEU A 32 -4.01 -7.87 -7.10
N GLN A 33 -4.23 -9.05 -6.52
CA GLN A 33 -3.12 -9.87 -6.05
C GLN A 33 -2.10 -10.16 -7.17
N ASP A 34 -2.54 -10.41 -8.39
CA ASP A 34 -1.64 -10.68 -9.52
C ASP A 34 -0.78 -9.46 -9.87
N THR A 35 -1.41 -8.31 -10.12
CA THR A 35 -0.73 -7.05 -10.45
C THR A 35 0.16 -6.55 -9.31
N THR A 36 -0.31 -6.64 -8.06
CA THR A 36 0.51 -6.26 -6.88
C THR A 36 1.68 -7.20 -6.65
N THR A 37 1.58 -8.48 -7.01
CA THR A 37 2.69 -9.44 -6.93
C THR A 37 3.82 -9.02 -7.86
N VAL A 38 3.50 -8.63 -9.10
CA VAL A 38 4.51 -8.13 -10.05
C VAL A 38 5.19 -6.86 -9.53
N VAL A 39 4.43 -5.88 -9.02
CA VAL A 39 5.00 -4.67 -8.43
C VAL A 39 5.89 -4.98 -7.21
N ARG A 40 5.52 -5.99 -6.42
CA ARG A 40 6.31 -6.47 -5.29
C ARG A 40 7.64 -7.08 -5.73
N GLU A 41 7.69 -7.77 -6.86
CA GLU A 41 8.94 -8.31 -7.41
C GLU A 41 9.89 -7.20 -7.90
N TYR A 42 9.35 -6.11 -8.47
CA TYR A 42 10.15 -4.90 -8.68
C TYR A 42 10.72 -4.37 -7.36
N ALA A 43 9.88 -4.19 -6.34
CA ALA A 43 10.32 -3.64 -5.05
C ALA A 43 11.39 -4.51 -4.36
N LYS A 44 11.22 -5.84 -4.38
CA LYS A 44 12.22 -6.80 -3.87
C LYS A 44 13.53 -6.67 -4.62
N THR A 45 13.48 -6.68 -5.95
CA THR A 45 14.68 -6.59 -6.80
C THR A 45 15.40 -5.28 -6.58
N LEU A 46 14.67 -4.17 -6.56
CA LEU A 46 15.18 -2.82 -6.29
C LEU A 46 15.66 -2.65 -4.83
N GLY A 47 15.44 -3.62 -3.95
CA GLY A 47 16.08 -3.69 -2.64
C GLY A 47 17.59 -3.92 -2.74
N HIS A 48 18.07 -4.57 -3.80
CA HIS A 48 19.50 -4.80 -4.01
C HIS A 48 20.19 -3.57 -4.64
N ASP A 49 21.36 -3.20 -4.12
CA ASP A 49 22.06 -1.98 -4.53
C ASP A 49 22.46 -1.96 -6.01
N LYS A 50 22.85 -3.11 -6.58
CA LYS A 50 23.19 -3.20 -8.00
C LYS A 50 21.97 -2.93 -8.90
N ALA A 51 20.82 -3.50 -8.56
CA ALA A 51 19.56 -3.26 -9.26
C ALA A 51 19.15 -1.80 -9.13
N PHE A 52 19.21 -1.26 -7.91
CA PHE A 52 18.85 0.13 -7.70
C PHE A 52 19.78 1.09 -8.43
N SER A 53 21.09 0.86 -8.44
CA SER A 53 22.03 1.70 -9.19
C SER A 53 21.70 1.74 -10.69
N HIS A 54 21.30 0.61 -11.27
CA HIS A 54 20.82 0.56 -12.65
C HIS A 54 19.54 1.37 -12.84
N PHE A 55 18.56 1.16 -11.96
CA PHE A 55 17.30 1.90 -11.96
C PHE A 55 17.47 3.40 -11.76
N GLN A 56 18.42 3.83 -10.92
CA GLN A 56 18.76 5.23 -10.71
C GLN A 56 19.29 5.87 -12.00
N LYS A 57 20.12 5.16 -12.78
CA LYS A 57 20.61 5.65 -14.07
C LYS A 57 19.45 5.89 -15.05
N ILE A 58 18.49 4.96 -15.09
CA ILE A 58 17.27 5.09 -15.89
C ILE A 58 16.47 6.33 -15.44
N GLN A 59 16.19 6.45 -14.14
CA GLN A 59 15.46 7.60 -13.58
C GLN A 59 16.16 8.93 -13.88
N LYS A 60 17.49 8.99 -13.78
CA LYS A 60 18.26 10.21 -14.05
C LYS A 60 18.31 10.56 -15.53
N LYS A 61 18.30 9.57 -16.43
CA LYS A 61 18.17 9.79 -17.87
C LYS A 61 16.80 10.38 -18.22
N GLN A 62 15.72 9.82 -17.64
CA GLN A 62 14.35 10.25 -17.92
C GLN A 62 13.98 11.57 -17.21
N ARG A 63 14.46 11.77 -15.98
CA ARG A 63 14.14 12.92 -15.11
C ARG A 63 15.38 13.41 -14.34
N PRO A 64 16.34 14.10 -14.98
CA PRO A 64 17.63 14.47 -14.38
C PRO A 64 17.53 15.27 -13.08
N LYS A 65 16.56 16.18 -13.00
CA LYS A 65 16.33 17.08 -11.86
C LYS A 65 15.64 16.41 -10.67
N ARG A 66 15.02 15.24 -10.85
CA ARG A 66 14.29 14.55 -9.78
C ARG A 66 15.25 13.66 -8.99
N GLU A 67 15.09 13.60 -7.68
CA GLU A 67 15.81 12.63 -6.85
C GLU A 67 15.39 11.20 -7.25
N ALA A 68 16.36 10.28 -7.30
CA ALA A 68 16.08 8.91 -7.65
C ALA A 68 15.58 8.14 -6.43
N ILE A 69 14.45 7.47 -6.56
CA ILE A 69 13.72 6.85 -5.45
C ILE A 69 13.57 5.35 -5.70
N ARG A 70 13.66 4.54 -4.63
CA ARG A 70 13.31 3.10 -4.68
C ARG A 70 11.80 2.94 -4.59
N VAL A 71 11.27 1.95 -5.29
CA VAL A 71 9.92 1.45 -4.99
C VAL A 71 9.99 0.77 -3.61
N PRO A 72 9.22 1.21 -2.60
CA PRO A 72 9.27 0.61 -1.28
C PRO A 72 8.61 -0.77 -1.29
N LEU A 73 9.19 -1.72 -0.59
CA LEU A 73 8.55 -3.02 -0.36
C LEU A 73 7.41 -2.85 0.65
N ASP A 74 6.22 -3.31 0.30
CA ASP A 74 5.06 -3.23 1.19
C ASP A 74 5.03 -4.38 2.22
N VAL A 75 4.34 -4.12 3.32
CA VAL A 75 3.99 -5.09 4.35
C VAL A 75 2.64 -5.70 3.97
N THR A 76 2.62 -6.99 3.61
CA THR A 76 1.45 -7.67 3.01
C THR A 76 0.17 -7.53 3.83
N THR A 77 0.28 -7.40 5.15
CA THR A 77 -0.88 -7.27 6.06
C THR A 77 -1.40 -5.84 6.20
N ARG A 78 -0.74 -4.83 5.60
CA ARG A 78 -1.04 -3.40 5.75
C ARG A 78 -1.26 -2.75 4.39
N TRP A 79 -2.53 -2.59 4.01
CA TRP A 79 -2.94 -1.95 2.75
C TRP A 79 -2.31 -0.56 2.54
N ASN A 80 -2.10 0.22 3.62
CA ASN A 80 -1.41 1.52 3.55
C ASN A 80 -0.02 1.41 2.90
N SER A 81 0.74 0.37 3.24
CA SER A 81 2.06 0.16 2.65
C SER A 81 1.98 -0.32 1.21
N THR A 82 0.96 -1.11 0.87
CA THR A 82 0.69 -1.52 -0.52
C THR A 82 0.31 -0.32 -1.38
N TYR A 83 -0.57 0.57 -0.89
CA TYR A 83 -0.88 1.84 -1.54
C TYR A 83 0.39 2.66 -1.82
N MET A 84 1.27 2.81 -0.82
CA MET A 84 2.52 3.56 -1.00
C MET A 84 3.43 2.93 -2.05
N MET A 85 3.55 1.60 -2.07
CA MET A 85 4.29 0.86 -3.09
C MET A 85 3.72 1.12 -4.49
N LEU A 86 2.41 0.95 -4.67
CA LEU A 86 1.72 1.16 -5.94
C LEU A 86 1.83 2.61 -6.42
N ASN A 87 1.66 3.58 -5.52
CA ASN A 87 1.75 5.01 -5.84
C ASN A 87 3.16 5.41 -6.32
N VAL A 88 4.22 4.89 -5.67
CA VAL A 88 5.60 5.11 -6.14
C VAL A 88 5.86 4.38 -7.45
N ALA A 89 5.40 3.14 -7.60
CA ALA A 89 5.55 2.38 -8.84
C ALA A 89 4.91 3.12 -10.03
N LEU A 90 3.66 3.57 -9.88
CA LEU A 90 2.94 4.34 -10.90
C LEU A 90 3.68 5.64 -11.27
N THR A 91 4.21 6.35 -10.27
CA THR A 91 5.00 7.57 -10.48
C THR A 91 6.23 7.34 -11.37
N PHE A 92 6.78 6.13 -11.34
CA PHE A 92 7.97 5.71 -12.09
C PHE A 92 7.66 4.62 -13.13
N ARG A 93 6.40 4.50 -13.62
CA ARG A 93 5.97 3.52 -14.64
C ARG A 93 6.98 3.37 -15.78
N SER A 94 7.27 4.46 -16.49
CA SER A 94 8.20 4.44 -17.63
C SER A 94 9.63 4.00 -17.25
N SER A 95 10.09 4.31 -16.04
CA SER A 95 11.39 3.85 -15.56
C SER A 95 11.36 2.36 -15.24
N LEU A 96 10.26 1.85 -14.67
CA LEU A 96 10.07 0.43 -14.37
C LEU A 96 9.95 -0.40 -15.65
N ASP A 97 9.26 0.12 -16.65
CA ASP A 97 9.16 -0.51 -17.98
C ASP A 97 10.54 -0.58 -18.68
N GLU A 98 11.39 0.44 -18.57
CA GLU A 98 12.78 0.37 -19.10
C GLU A 98 13.64 -0.57 -18.25
N PHE A 99 13.45 -0.58 -16.93
CA PHE A 99 14.17 -1.46 -16.02
C PHE A 99 13.90 -2.93 -16.29
N SER A 100 12.64 -3.31 -16.49
CA SER A 100 12.25 -4.70 -16.73
C SER A 100 12.82 -5.28 -18.02
N ARG A 101 13.05 -4.44 -19.03
CA ARG A 101 13.67 -4.83 -20.32
C ARG A 101 15.19 -4.84 -20.30
N THR A 102 15.82 -4.18 -19.33
CA THR A 102 17.28 -3.93 -19.36
C THR A 102 18.02 -4.55 -18.19
N TYR A 103 17.33 -4.91 -17.10
CA TYR A 103 17.91 -5.59 -15.96
C TYR A 103 17.62 -7.10 -16.03
N ARG A 104 18.66 -7.91 -15.77
CA ARG A 104 18.59 -9.37 -15.89
C ARG A 104 17.44 -9.98 -15.06
N ASN A 105 16.84 -11.05 -15.59
CA ASN A 105 15.78 -11.83 -14.94
C ASN A 105 14.52 -11.02 -14.60
N MET A 106 14.26 -9.91 -15.31
CA MET A 106 13.04 -9.11 -15.13
C MET A 106 12.05 -9.26 -16.29
N ASP A 107 12.38 -10.07 -17.30
CA ASP A 107 11.58 -10.24 -18.51
C ASP A 107 10.18 -10.81 -18.20
N GLU A 108 10.06 -11.69 -17.20
CA GLU A 108 8.79 -12.29 -16.78
C GLU A 108 7.87 -11.33 -16.00
N TYR A 109 8.39 -10.19 -15.54
CA TYR A 109 7.66 -9.20 -14.74
C TYR A 109 7.23 -7.98 -15.55
N GLN A 110 7.37 -8.00 -16.87
CA GLN A 110 6.93 -6.89 -17.72
C GLN A 110 5.41 -6.71 -17.60
N MET A 111 5.00 -5.52 -17.17
CA MET A 111 3.59 -5.17 -17.05
C MET A 111 3.07 -4.64 -18.38
N ASN A 112 1.89 -5.09 -18.79
CA ASN A 112 1.18 -4.51 -19.92
C ASN A 112 0.39 -3.27 -19.51
N ASP A 113 -0.16 -2.56 -20.50
CA ASP A 113 -0.91 -1.33 -20.24
C ASP A 113 -2.15 -1.57 -19.37
N PHE A 114 -2.84 -2.69 -19.54
CA PHE A 114 -4.01 -3.05 -18.72
C PHE A 114 -3.63 -3.18 -17.23
N GLN A 115 -2.52 -3.85 -16.91
CA GLN A 115 -2.04 -3.95 -15.53
C GLN A 115 -1.62 -2.59 -14.97
N TRP A 116 -1.08 -1.70 -15.79
CA TRP A 116 -0.78 -0.33 -15.36
C TRP A 116 -2.06 0.49 -15.11
N ASP A 117 -3.09 0.31 -15.93
CA ASP A 117 -4.38 0.96 -15.76
C ASP A 117 -5.08 0.46 -14.48
N GLU A 118 -4.93 -0.83 -14.15
CA GLU A 118 -5.35 -1.39 -12.85
C GLU A 118 -4.64 -0.70 -11.68
N VAL A 119 -3.31 -0.54 -11.75
CA VAL A 119 -2.54 0.17 -10.71
C VAL A 119 -3.04 1.61 -10.56
N GLU A 120 -3.25 2.32 -11.68
CA GLU A 120 -3.74 3.70 -11.66
C GLU A 120 -5.13 3.82 -11.03
N MET A 121 -6.06 2.96 -11.45
CA MET A 121 -7.41 2.89 -10.89
C MET A 121 -7.37 2.67 -9.36
N PHE A 122 -6.56 1.72 -8.89
CA PHE A 122 -6.48 1.41 -7.47
C PHE A 122 -5.77 2.48 -6.66
N VAL A 123 -4.70 3.08 -7.18
CA VAL A 123 -4.06 4.22 -6.52
C VAL A 123 -5.07 5.37 -6.36
N SER A 124 -5.86 5.66 -7.40
CA SER A 124 -6.92 6.66 -7.36
C SER A 124 -7.98 6.34 -6.30
N LEU A 125 -8.45 5.08 -6.26
CA LEU A 125 -9.45 4.61 -5.30
C LEU A 125 -8.95 4.64 -3.84
N LEU A 126 -7.71 4.20 -3.60
CA LEU A 126 -7.16 4.04 -2.25
C LEU A 126 -6.65 5.37 -1.66
N LYS A 127 -6.27 6.34 -2.49
CA LYS A 127 -5.74 7.64 -2.05
C LYS A 127 -6.62 8.36 -1.02
N PRO A 128 -7.94 8.60 -1.26
CA PRO A 128 -8.77 9.30 -0.27
C PRO A 128 -8.90 8.51 1.04
N LEU A 129 -8.91 7.18 0.97
CA LEU A 129 -8.95 6.32 2.17
C LEU A 129 -7.64 6.41 2.95
N TYR A 130 -6.51 6.50 2.24
CA TYR A 130 -5.19 6.65 2.83
C TYR A 130 -5.07 7.97 3.58
N GLU A 131 -5.49 9.06 2.93
CA GLU A 131 -5.53 10.40 3.52
C GLU A 131 -6.45 10.45 4.76
N ALA A 132 -7.64 9.87 4.67
CA ALA A 132 -8.55 9.75 5.82
C ALA A 132 -7.94 8.96 6.98
N THR A 133 -7.22 7.87 6.68
CA THR A 133 -6.54 7.06 7.70
C THR A 133 -5.41 7.84 8.38
N LEU A 134 -4.64 8.61 7.62
CA LEU A 134 -3.61 9.50 8.17
C LEU A 134 -4.23 10.54 9.10
N GLU A 135 -5.34 11.17 8.70
CA GLU A 135 -6.03 12.15 9.54
C GLU A 135 -6.55 11.54 10.85
N LEU A 136 -7.20 10.37 10.77
CA LEU A 136 -7.68 9.65 11.94
C LEU A 136 -6.54 9.25 12.88
N SER A 137 -5.39 8.84 12.34
CA SER A 137 -4.21 8.46 13.12
C SER A 137 -3.50 9.66 13.79
N ARG A 138 -3.61 10.86 13.19
CA ARG A 138 -3.02 12.10 13.73
C ARG A 138 -3.74 12.57 14.99
N LYS A 139 -5.01 12.21 15.18
CA LYS A 139 -5.77 12.50 16.39
C LYS A 139 -5.34 11.56 17.53
N LYS A 140 -4.33 11.97 18.32
CA LYS A 140 -4.14 11.46 19.69
C LYS A 140 -5.28 11.96 20.57
N ASN A 141 -6.45 11.35 20.48
CA ASN A 141 -7.49 11.59 21.48
C ASN A 141 -8.10 10.23 21.87
N PRO A 142 -7.77 9.68 23.06
CA PRO A 142 -8.49 8.55 23.59
C PRO A 142 -9.91 9.03 23.95
N LEU A 143 -10.80 9.07 22.95
CA LEU A 143 -12.23 9.25 23.15
C LEU A 143 -12.82 7.94 23.72
N CYS A 144 -12.35 7.55 24.91
CA CYS A 144 -13.10 6.75 25.88
C CYS A 144 -12.37 6.71 27.24
N ARG A 145 -12.20 7.87 27.88
CA ARG A 145 -12.17 7.98 29.36
C ARG A 145 -12.95 9.23 29.77
N ARG A 146 -14.27 9.15 29.61
CA ARG A 146 -15.18 9.81 30.55
C ARG A 146 -15.92 8.68 31.24
N SER A 147 -15.29 8.17 32.30
CA SER A 147 -16.03 7.49 33.35
C SER A 147 -17.09 8.48 33.83
N PHE A 148 -18.34 8.10 33.64
CA PHE A 148 -19.43 8.66 34.42
C PHE A 148 -19.22 8.23 35.88
N GLN A 149 -19.56 9.16 36.78
CA GLN A 149 -19.37 9.18 38.24
C GLN A 149 -18.02 9.71 38.72
#